data_AF-A0A2N2MCH9-F1
#
_entry.id   AF-A0A2N2MCH9-F1
#
_cell.length_a   1.000
_cell.length_b   1.000
_cell.length_c   1.000
_cell.angle_alpha   90.00
_cell.angle_beta   90.00
_cell.angle_gamma   90.00
#
_symmetry.space_group_name_H-M   'P 1'
#
loop_
_entity.id
_entity.type
_entity.pdbx_description
1 polymer ?
#
loop_
_entity_poly.entity_id
_entity_poly.type
_entity_poly.pdbx_seq_one_letter_code
_entity_poly.pdbx_strand_id
1 'polypeptide(L)'
;MQALVKQAKDDGFEKFIPSEPCTRLHSWDDPNARTQHLYAVTLQTLSNIFEQFSPAFFDLIILDEVHRSIYNKFNEVLEYFDGRQIGLTATPANYINRDTFLAFDCTDGKPTYLYSYEQAIDDKWLVNYNLYSARTKFQRQGIHGVDLTEEERNALLEKGLDLTSSGLKNTTRSARMMRCKA
;
A
#
# COMPACT_ATOMS: atom_id res chain seq x y z
N MET A 1 -9.56 0.57 -2.25
CA MET A 1 -9.53 -0.48 -1.21
C MET A 1 -10.57 -1.57 -1.44
N GLN A 2 -11.84 -1.23 -1.72
CA GLN A 2 -12.87 -2.24 -2.01
C GLN A 2 -12.56 -3.14 -3.23
N ALA A 3 -11.81 -2.63 -4.21
CA ALA A 3 -11.37 -3.39 -5.37
C ALA A 3 -10.44 -4.58 -5.02
N LEU A 4 -9.58 -4.43 -4.01
CA LEU A 4 -8.65 -5.50 -3.59
C LEU A 4 -9.40 -6.66 -2.95
N VAL A 5 -10.42 -6.37 -2.13
CA VAL A 5 -11.25 -7.40 -1.51
C VAL A 5 -12.05 -8.16 -2.55
N LYS A 6 -12.57 -7.44 -3.57
CA LYS A 6 -13.25 -8.07 -4.71
C LYS A 6 -12.29 -8.97 -5.50
N GLN A 7 -11.09 -8.48 -5.80
CA GLN A 7 -10.07 -9.25 -6.51
C GLN A 7 -9.68 -10.53 -5.74
N ALA A 8 -9.44 -10.41 -4.42
CA ALA A 8 -9.10 -11.55 -3.58
C ALA A 8 -10.20 -12.62 -3.60
N LYS A 9 -11.48 -12.20 -3.55
CA LYS A 9 -12.63 -13.10 -3.58
C LYS A 9 -12.85 -13.71 -4.97
N ASP A 10 -13.12 -12.87 -5.97
CA ASP A 10 -13.65 -13.28 -7.27
C ASP A 10 -12.53 -13.86 -8.18
N ASP A 11 -11.38 -13.18 -8.26
CA ASP A 11 -10.26 -13.60 -9.13
C ASP A 11 -9.28 -14.56 -8.43
N GLY A 12 -9.33 -14.59 -7.09
CA GLY A 12 -8.50 -15.42 -6.23
C GLY A 12 -9.24 -16.66 -5.74
N PHE A 13 -9.84 -16.55 -4.56
CA PHE A 13 -10.36 -17.70 -3.82
C PHE A 13 -11.45 -18.47 -4.56
N GLU A 14 -12.43 -17.81 -5.17
CA GLU A 14 -13.50 -18.51 -5.92
C GLU A 14 -12.95 -19.25 -7.15
N LYS A 15 -11.88 -18.73 -7.76
CA LYS A 15 -11.26 -19.31 -8.94
C LYS A 15 -10.36 -20.50 -8.62
N PHE A 16 -9.56 -20.38 -7.55
CA PHE A 16 -8.53 -21.37 -7.21
C PHE A 16 -8.98 -22.37 -6.13
N ILE A 17 -9.99 -22.03 -5.33
CA ILE A 17 -10.56 -22.87 -4.26
C ILE A 17 -12.10 -22.81 -4.31
N PRO A 18 -12.73 -23.31 -5.38
CA PRO A 18 -14.18 -23.21 -5.58
C PRO A 18 -15.00 -24.03 -4.59
N SER A 19 -14.39 -25.00 -3.90
CA SER A 19 -15.05 -25.85 -2.91
C SER A 19 -15.29 -25.16 -1.57
N GLU A 20 -14.53 -24.09 -1.27
CA GLU A 20 -14.62 -23.41 0.02
C GLU A 20 -15.50 -22.16 -0.09
N PRO A 21 -16.50 -22.02 0.80
CA PRO A 21 -17.40 -20.87 0.76
C PRO A 21 -16.67 -19.62 1.26
N CYS A 22 -16.54 -18.62 0.37
CA CYS A 22 -15.84 -17.36 0.62
C CYS A 22 -16.81 -16.19 0.62
N THR A 23 -16.84 -15.43 1.72
CA THR A 23 -17.64 -14.20 1.81
C THR A 23 -16.78 -12.96 1.93
N ARG A 24 -17.34 -11.85 1.46
CA ARG A 24 -16.80 -10.52 1.75
C ARG A 24 -17.51 -9.96 2.96
N LEU A 25 -16.76 -9.63 3.99
CA LEU A 25 -17.36 -9.16 5.23
C LEU A 25 -17.40 -7.62 5.28
N HIS A 26 -18.60 -7.08 5.52
CA HIS A 26 -18.87 -5.64 5.54
C HIS A 26 -19.24 -5.10 6.93
N SER A 27 -19.97 -5.89 7.71
CA SER A 27 -20.38 -5.61 9.09
C SER A 27 -20.66 -6.92 9.82
N TRP A 28 -20.88 -6.85 11.13
CA TRP A 28 -21.26 -8.01 11.94
C TRP A 28 -22.66 -8.55 11.61
N ASP A 29 -23.55 -7.69 11.14
CA ASP A 29 -24.93 -8.06 10.80
C ASP A 29 -25.04 -8.88 9.50
N ASP A 30 -23.92 -9.16 8.83
CA ASP A 30 -23.91 -10.00 7.64
C ASP A 30 -24.35 -11.43 8.02
N PRO A 31 -25.41 -11.97 7.40
CA PRO A 31 -25.89 -13.32 7.71
C PRO A 31 -24.84 -14.41 7.44
N ASN A 32 -23.84 -14.12 6.61
CA ASN A 32 -22.74 -15.04 6.30
C ASN A 32 -21.53 -14.87 7.23
N ALA A 33 -21.58 -13.97 8.22
CA ALA A 33 -20.45 -13.70 9.10
C ALA A 33 -20.00 -14.91 9.92
N ARG A 34 -20.86 -15.92 10.14
CA ARG A 34 -20.59 -17.06 11.05
C ARG A 34 -20.57 -18.44 10.37
N THR A 35 -20.85 -18.51 9.08
CA THR A 35 -21.08 -19.79 8.38
C THR A 35 -20.03 -20.10 7.33
N GLN A 36 -19.09 -19.19 7.11
CA GLN A 36 -18.14 -19.25 6.01
C GLN A 36 -16.77 -19.68 6.55
N HIS A 37 -15.94 -20.25 5.69
CA HIS A 37 -14.58 -20.63 6.07
C HIS A 37 -13.55 -19.59 5.63
N LEU A 38 -13.86 -18.83 4.57
CA LEU A 38 -12.98 -17.80 4.02
C LEU A 38 -13.65 -16.43 4.10
N TYR A 39 -12.90 -15.45 4.62
CA TYR A 39 -13.37 -14.10 4.83
C TYR A 39 -12.42 -13.11 4.16
N ALA A 40 -12.92 -12.38 3.17
CA ALA A 40 -12.20 -11.28 2.56
C ALA A 40 -12.72 -9.95 3.17
N VAL A 41 -11.84 -9.22 3.87
CA VAL A 41 -12.23 -8.02 4.62
C VAL A 41 -11.14 -6.95 4.53
N THR A 42 -11.53 -5.68 4.65
CA THR A 42 -10.53 -4.60 4.82
C THR A 42 -10.17 -4.48 6.29
N LEU A 43 -8.92 -4.15 6.61
CA LEU A 43 -8.50 -3.97 8.02
C LEU A 43 -9.35 -2.96 8.78
N GLN A 44 -9.80 -1.89 8.11
CA GLN A 44 -10.68 -0.91 8.74
C GLN A 44 -12.05 -1.47 9.08
N THR A 45 -12.60 -2.36 8.24
CA THR A 45 -13.85 -3.06 8.57
C THR A 45 -13.64 -4.01 9.73
N LEU A 46 -12.57 -4.83 9.67
CA LEU A 46 -12.27 -5.81 10.71
C LEU A 46 -12.05 -5.14 12.07
N SER A 47 -11.34 -4.02 12.10
CA SER A 47 -11.11 -3.22 13.31
C SER A 47 -12.37 -2.71 14.00
N ASN A 48 -13.52 -2.65 13.32
CA ASN A 48 -14.76 -2.21 13.93
C ASN A 48 -15.59 -3.36 14.54
N ILE A 49 -15.22 -4.61 14.26
CA ILE A 49 -16.04 -5.79 14.54
C ILE A 49 -15.26 -6.96 15.14
N PHE A 50 -13.93 -6.86 15.24
CA PHE A 50 -13.07 -7.98 15.62
C PHE A 50 -13.45 -8.58 16.99
N GLU A 51 -13.87 -7.74 17.94
CA GLU A 51 -14.36 -8.16 19.26
C GLU A 51 -15.62 -9.04 19.24
N GLN A 52 -16.36 -9.05 18.12
CA GLN A 52 -17.52 -9.91 17.96
C GLN A 52 -17.14 -11.37 17.65
N PHE A 53 -15.93 -11.59 17.13
CA PHE A 53 -15.37 -12.91 16.92
C PHE A 53 -14.65 -13.38 18.19
N SER A 54 -14.58 -14.68 18.43
CA SER A 54 -13.70 -15.19 19.49
C SER A 54 -12.22 -15.01 19.10
N PRO A 55 -11.30 -14.86 20.08
CA PRO A 55 -9.86 -14.80 19.80
C PRO A 55 -9.35 -15.97 18.96
N ALA A 56 -9.88 -17.18 19.17
CA ALA A 56 -9.50 -18.39 18.44
C ALA A 56 -10.41 -18.68 17.23
N PHE A 57 -11.10 -17.67 16.67
CA PHE A 57 -12.01 -17.87 15.55
C PHE A 57 -11.29 -18.15 14.22
N PHE A 58 -10.13 -17.51 14.00
CA PHE A 58 -9.36 -17.66 12.78
C PHE A 58 -8.06 -18.43 13.04
N ASP A 59 -7.87 -19.55 12.35
CA ASP A 59 -6.61 -20.31 12.41
C ASP A 59 -5.46 -19.62 11.62
N LEU A 60 -5.82 -18.87 10.58
CA LEU A 60 -4.89 -18.20 9.66
C LEU A 60 -5.42 -16.83 9.24
N ILE A 61 -4.56 -15.82 9.36
CA ILE A 61 -4.84 -14.43 8.95
C ILE A 61 -3.78 -14.02 7.93
N ILE A 62 -4.23 -13.58 6.75
CA ILE A 62 -3.37 -13.12 5.67
C ILE A 62 -3.57 -11.61 5.49
N LEU A 63 -2.48 -10.86 5.57
CA LEU A 63 -2.46 -9.41 5.52
C LEU A 63 -1.74 -8.95 4.27
N ASP A 64 -2.50 -8.48 3.29
CA ASP A 64 -1.92 -7.94 2.06
C ASP A 64 -1.49 -6.47 2.24
N GLU A 65 -0.41 -6.11 1.55
CA GLU A 65 0.29 -4.83 1.64
C GLU A 65 0.53 -4.33 3.07
N VAL A 66 1.09 -5.24 3.87
CA VAL A 66 1.22 -5.10 5.32
C VAL A 66 1.96 -3.81 5.75
N HIS A 67 2.91 -3.34 4.94
CA HIS A 67 3.65 -2.09 5.17
C HIS A 67 2.75 -0.84 5.24
N ARG A 68 1.57 -0.86 4.62
CA ARG A 68 0.61 0.26 4.66
C ARG A 68 -0.21 0.28 5.93
N SER A 69 -0.32 -0.87 6.59
CA SER A 69 -1.35 -1.14 7.58
C SER A 69 -0.85 -1.10 9.02
N ILE A 70 0.46 -1.28 9.23
CA ILE A 70 1.05 -1.33 10.59
C ILE A 70 1.31 0.07 11.18
N TYR A 71 0.76 1.13 10.59
CA TYR A 71 0.77 2.46 11.21
C TYR A 71 -0.21 2.50 12.39
N ASN A 72 0.21 1.94 13.53
CA ASN A 72 -0.31 2.01 14.90
C ASN A 72 -1.79 1.71 15.18
N LYS A 73 -2.69 1.77 14.20
CA LYS A 73 -4.14 1.76 14.41
C LYS A 73 -4.75 0.37 14.39
N PHE A 74 -4.05 -0.62 13.86
CA PHE A 74 -4.60 -1.97 13.66
C PHE A 74 -3.85 -3.06 14.42
N ASN A 75 -2.88 -2.70 15.27
CA ASN A 75 -2.16 -3.68 16.11
C ASN A 75 -3.11 -4.41 17.06
N GLU A 76 -4.11 -3.72 17.62
CA GLU A 76 -5.11 -4.33 18.52
C GLU A 76 -5.82 -5.52 17.86
N VAL A 77 -6.12 -5.42 16.57
CA VAL A 77 -6.77 -6.51 15.81
C VAL A 77 -5.81 -7.70 15.65
N LEU A 78 -4.53 -7.43 15.42
CA LEU A 78 -3.51 -8.46 15.26
C LEU A 78 -3.20 -9.16 16.57
N GLU A 79 -3.17 -8.42 17.68
CA GLU A 79 -2.93 -8.98 19.01
C GLU A 79 -4.16 -9.72 19.57
N TYR A 80 -5.37 -9.40 19.09
CA TYR A 80 -6.61 -10.02 19.55
C TYR A 80 -6.76 -11.49 19.12
N PHE A 81 -6.37 -11.83 17.89
CA PHE A 81 -6.59 -13.16 17.35
C PHE A 81 -5.42 -14.11 17.64
N ASP A 82 -5.73 -15.25 18.24
CA ASP A 82 -4.80 -16.35 18.50
C ASP A 82 -4.76 -17.29 17.28
N GLY A 83 -4.09 -16.81 16.23
CA GLY A 83 -3.99 -17.50 14.94
C GLY A 83 -2.67 -17.21 14.23
N ARG A 84 -2.32 -18.03 13.23
CA ARG A 84 -1.11 -17.80 12.44
C ARG A 84 -1.29 -16.56 11.56
N GLN A 85 -0.28 -15.69 11.50
CA GLN A 85 -0.35 -14.45 10.73
C GLN A 85 0.68 -14.44 9.61
N ILE A 86 0.26 -14.09 8.40
CA ILE A 86 1.12 -13.99 7.22
C ILE A 86 0.98 -12.58 6.64
N GLY A 87 2.06 -11.81 6.68
CA GLY A 87 2.16 -10.50 6.04
C GLY A 87 2.72 -10.63 4.63
N LEU A 88 1.98 -10.16 3.63
CA LEU A 88 2.41 -10.08 2.24
C LEU A 88 2.72 -8.63 1.88
N THR A 89 3.80 -8.41 1.14
CA THR A 89 4.06 -7.12 0.52
C THR A 89 5.04 -7.22 -0.65
N ALA A 90 4.83 -6.36 -1.64
CA ALA A 90 5.76 -6.17 -2.75
C ALA A 90 6.82 -5.09 -2.49
N THR A 91 6.71 -4.35 -1.37
CA THR A 91 7.66 -3.27 -1.05
C THR A 91 8.99 -3.88 -0.61
N PRO A 92 10.14 -3.39 -1.11
CA PRO A 92 11.43 -3.96 -0.74
C PRO A 92 11.65 -3.84 0.76
N ALA A 93 12.25 -4.86 1.38
CA ALA A 93 12.48 -4.92 2.83
C ALA A 93 13.17 -3.66 3.40
N ASN A 94 14.05 -3.02 2.62
CA ASN A 94 14.76 -1.80 3.03
C ASN A 94 13.84 -0.57 3.23
N TYR A 95 12.62 -0.60 2.67
CA TYR A 95 11.63 0.47 2.79
C TYR A 95 10.53 0.16 3.81
N ILE A 96 10.56 -1.03 4.41
CA ILE A 96 9.61 -1.47 5.42
C ILE A 96 10.13 -1.00 6.79
N ASN A 97 9.23 -0.47 7.62
CA ASN A 97 9.59 -0.03 8.97
C ASN A 97 9.98 -1.25 9.84
N ARG A 98 10.97 -1.10 10.72
CA ARG A 98 11.36 -2.10 11.73
C ARG A 98 10.15 -2.60 12.53
N ASP A 99 9.21 -1.72 12.83
CA ASP A 99 7.98 -2.04 13.56
C ASP A 99 7.11 -3.08 12.83
N THR A 100 7.12 -3.07 11.49
CA THR A 100 6.42 -4.07 10.67
C THR A 100 7.03 -5.44 10.82
N PHE A 101 8.35 -5.56 10.84
CA PHE A 101 9.00 -6.86 11.01
C PHE A 101 8.78 -7.43 12.41
N LEU A 102 8.80 -6.57 13.44
CA LEU A 102 8.54 -6.98 14.81
C LEU A 102 7.12 -7.55 15.01
N ALA A 103 6.12 -7.00 14.32
CA ALA A 103 4.74 -7.49 14.39
C ALA A 103 4.55 -8.93 13.84
N PHE A 104 5.50 -9.43 13.05
CA PHE A 104 5.47 -10.79 12.49
C PHE A 104 6.63 -11.65 13.01
N ASP A 105 7.14 -11.35 14.21
CA ASP A 105 8.26 -12.03 14.85
C ASP A 105 9.55 -12.09 14.01
N CYS A 106 9.69 -11.20 13.02
CA CYS A 106 10.87 -11.07 12.18
C CYS A 106 11.92 -10.19 12.89
N THR A 107 12.49 -10.70 13.98
CA THR A 107 13.42 -9.97 14.86
C THR A 107 14.73 -9.52 14.19
N ASP A 108 15.14 -10.21 13.12
CA ASP A 108 16.34 -9.89 12.34
C ASP A 108 16.16 -8.72 11.35
N GLY A 109 14.97 -8.12 11.29
CA GLY A 109 14.65 -7.07 10.33
C GLY A 109 14.68 -7.54 8.87
N LYS A 110 14.53 -8.85 8.65
CA LYS A 110 14.48 -9.50 7.34
C LYS A 110 13.18 -10.29 7.23
N PRO A 111 12.56 -10.36 6.04
CA PRO A 111 11.38 -11.19 5.84
C PRO A 111 11.76 -12.68 5.90
N THR A 112 10.84 -13.52 6.36
CA THR A 112 10.98 -14.98 6.38
C THR A 112 11.28 -15.56 4.99
N TYR A 113 10.71 -14.95 3.96
CA TYR A 113 10.96 -15.31 2.57
C TYR A 113 11.00 -14.04 1.72
N LEU A 114 11.98 -13.95 0.81
CA LEU A 114 12.12 -12.86 -0.13
C LEU A 114 12.18 -13.43 -1.54
N TYR A 115 11.19 -13.07 -2.36
CA TYR A 115 11.21 -13.33 -3.78
C TYR A 115 11.69 -12.08 -4.51
N SER A 116 12.92 -12.13 -5.05
CA SER A 116 13.56 -10.97 -5.66
C SER A 116 13.00 -10.65 -7.04
N TYR A 117 13.18 -9.40 -7.48
CA TYR A 117 12.78 -8.97 -8.82
C TYR A 117 13.56 -9.71 -9.90
N GLU A 118 14.85 -9.93 -9.69
CA GLU A 118 15.74 -10.66 -10.58
C GLU A 118 15.25 -12.10 -10.76
N GLN A 119 14.94 -12.80 -9.66
CA GLN A 119 14.39 -14.15 -9.71
C GLN A 119 13.04 -14.19 -10.43
N ALA A 120 12.18 -13.19 -10.22
CA ALA A 120 10.90 -13.09 -10.90
C ALA A 120 10.99 -12.92 -12.42
N ILE A 121 12.05 -12.26 -12.91
CA ILE A 121 12.36 -12.19 -14.34
C ILE A 121 12.87 -13.54 -14.84
N ASP A 122 13.81 -14.17 -14.13
CA ASP A 122 14.42 -15.43 -14.54
C ASP A 122 13.39 -16.56 -14.66
N ASP A 123 12.47 -16.62 -13.70
CA ASP A 123 11.34 -17.56 -13.67
C ASP A 123 10.21 -17.19 -14.65
N LYS A 124 10.36 -16.09 -15.41
CA LYS A 124 9.43 -15.60 -16.45
C LYS A 124 8.04 -15.20 -15.93
N TRP A 125 7.94 -14.85 -14.65
CA TRP A 125 6.72 -14.31 -14.07
C TRP A 125 6.60 -12.80 -14.24
N LEU A 126 7.73 -12.09 -14.33
CA LEU A 126 7.77 -10.64 -14.58
C LEU A 126 8.52 -10.30 -15.87
N VAL A 127 8.06 -9.24 -16.52
CA VAL A 127 8.75 -8.64 -17.67
C VAL A 127 9.76 -7.62 -17.18
N ASN A 128 10.97 -7.67 -17.73
CA ASN A 128 12.01 -6.70 -17.44
C ASN A 128 11.59 -5.29 -17.89
N TYR A 129 11.76 -4.28 -17.04
CA TYR A 129 11.45 -2.89 -17.36
C TYR A 129 12.68 -1.99 -17.28
N ASN A 130 12.75 -1.01 -18.19
CA ASN A 130 13.79 0.02 -18.16
C ASN A 130 13.21 1.32 -17.60
N LEU A 131 13.78 1.79 -16.49
CA LEU A 131 13.34 3.04 -15.87
C LEU A 131 13.94 4.24 -16.62
N TYR A 132 13.14 4.91 -17.45
CA TYR A 132 13.51 6.19 -18.02
C TYR A 132 13.11 7.33 -17.08
N SER A 133 14.08 7.88 -16.35
CA SER A 133 13.86 9.12 -15.59
C SER A 133 13.97 10.32 -16.53
N ALA A 134 12.85 10.75 -17.10
CA ALA A 134 12.77 12.01 -17.81
C ALA A 134 12.51 13.14 -16.80
N ARG A 135 13.51 13.99 -16.56
CA ARG A 135 13.30 15.26 -15.85
C ARG A 135 12.86 16.31 -16.88
N THR A 136 11.68 16.88 -16.71
CA THR A 136 11.22 17.98 -17.57
C THR A 136 12.06 19.24 -17.29
N LYS A 137 12.30 20.09 -18.30
CA LYS A 137 13.08 21.33 -18.13
C LYS A 137 12.52 22.23 -17.02
N PHE A 138 11.21 22.21 -16.81
CA PHE A 138 10.50 22.90 -15.73
C PHE A 138 11.01 22.53 -14.32
N GLN A 139 11.43 21.27 -14.10
CA GLN A 139 11.99 20.82 -12.81
C GLN A 139 13.46 21.19 -12.63
N ARG A 140 14.21 21.50 -13.70
CA ARG A 140 15.64 21.84 -13.60
C ARG A 140 15.91 23.33 -13.44
N GLN A 141 15.05 24.19 -14.00
CA GLN A 141 15.33 25.63 -14.08
C GLN A 141 14.60 26.46 -13.03
N GLY A 142 13.64 25.89 -12.29
CA GLY A 142 12.70 26.69 -11.53
C GLY A 142 11.93 27.63 -12.47
N ILE A 143 10.99 28.40 -11.93
CA ILE A 143 10.48 29.55 -12.66
C ILE A 143 11.62 30.58 -12.61
N HIS A 144 12.37 30.73 -13.69
CA HIS A 144 13.25 31.89 -13.83
C HIS A 144 12.33 33.11 -13.83
N GLY A 145 12.36 33.90 -12.76
CA GLY A 145 11.56 35.13 -12.62
C GLY A 145 12.00 36.27 -13.55
N VAL A 146 12.55 35.95 -14.72
CA VAL A 146 13.11 36.91 -15.67
C VAL A 146 12.22 37.10 -16.90
N ASP A 147 11.16 36.31 -17.06
CA ASP A 147 10.17 36.43 -18.15
C ASP A 147 8.75 36.74 -17.64
N LEU A 148 8.62 37.53 -16.57
CA LEU A 148 7.31 38.03 -16.09
C LEU A 148 7.17 39.50 -16.48
N THR A 149 6.07 39.86 -17.16
CA THR A 149 5.72 41.28 -17.35
C THR A 149 5.34 41.93 -16.01
N GLU A 150 5.44 43.25 -15.90
CA GLU A 150 5.13 43.97 -14.63
C GLU A 150 3.71 43.67 -14.12
N GLU A 151 2.78 43.38 -15.03
CA GLU A 151 1.40 43.01 -14.73
C GLU A 151 1.30 41.65 -14.02
N GLU A 152 2.04 40.64 -14.49
CA GLU A 152 2.07 39.31 -13.87
C GLU A 152 2.79 39.33 -12.52
N ARG A 153 3.80 40.20 -12.38
CA ARG A 153 4.51 40.43 -11.12
C ARG A 153 3.60 41.02 -10.04
N ASN A 154 2.78 42.01 -10.42
CA ASN A 154 1.84 42.66 -9.49
C ASN A 154 0.71 41.71 -9.06
N ALA A 155 0.20 40.88 -9.97
CA ALA A 155 -0.80 39.86 -9.64
C ALA A 155 -0.29 38.77 -8.68
N LEU A 156 1.02 38.47 -8.71
CA LEU A 156 1.65 37.51 -7.79
C LEU A 156 1.92 38.12 -6.40
N LEU A 157 2.27 39.40 -6.36
CA LEU A 157 2.41 40.17 -5.11
C LEU A 157 1.07 40.32 -4.37
N GLU A 158 -0.02 40.57 -5.09
CA GLU A 158 -1.37 40.64 -4.53
C GLU A 158 -1.82 39.30 -3.93
N LYS A 159 -1.29 38.18 -4.46
CA LYS A 159 -1.51 36.82 -3.94
C LYS A 159 -0.53 36.40 -2.84
N GLY A 160 0.35 37.30 -2.37
CA GLY A 160 1.23 37.08 -1.22
C GLY A 160 2.47 36.20 -1.47
N LEU A 161 2.89 36.03 -2.73
CA LEU A 161 4.11 35.30 -3.10
C LEU A 161 5.25 36.30 -3.34
N ASP A 162 6.11 36.51 -2.34
CA ASP A 162 7.29 37.36 -2.47
C ASP A 162 8.45 36.59 -3.13
N LEU A 163 8.87 37.05 -4.31
CA LEU A 163 9.92 36.43 -5.12
C LEU A 163 11.33 36.94 -4.80
N THR A 164 11.49 37.84 -3.82
CA THR A 164 12.80 38.46 -3.53
C THR A 164 13.57 37.85 -2.35
N SER A 165 13.03 36.84 -1.67
CA SER A 165 13.77 36.11 -0.64
C SER A 165 14.21 34.73 -1.14
N SER A 166 15.53 34.61 -1.30
CA SER A 166 16.26 33.38 -1.60
C SER A 166 15.72 32.14 -0.88
N GLY A 167 15.33 31.13 -1.66
CA GLY A 167 15.26 29.74 -1.20
C GLY A 167 13.87 29.11 -1.12
N LEU A 168 13.17 28.95 -2.26
CA LEU A 168 12.20 27.86 -2.36
C LEU A 168 12.97 26.53 -2.39
N LYS A 169 13.15 25.93 -1.21
CA LYS A 169 13.58 24.55 -1.06
C LYS A 169 12.59 23.64 -1.77
N ASN A 170 13.07 22.98 -2.83
CA ASN A 170 12.66 21.69 -3.37
C ASN A 170 11.36 21.09 -2.81
N THR A 171 10.21 21.45 -3.38
CA THR A 171 9.02 20.58 -3.35
C THR A 171 8.95 19.80 -4.66
N THR A 172 9.82 18.80 -4.77
CA THR A 172 9.85 17.88 -5.92
C THR A 172 8.63 16.95 -5.86
N ARG A 173 7.53 17.31 -6.53
CA ARG A 173 6.56 16.31 -7.02
C ARG A 173 7.16 15.65 -8.26
N SER A 174 7.90 14.56 -8.05
CA SER A 174 8.36 13.69 -9.13
C SER A 174 7.17 12.91 -9.67
N ALA A 175 6.60 13.33 -10.81
CA ALA A 175 5.72 12.48 -11.59
C ALA A 175 6.57 11.42 -12.30
N ARG A 176 6.58 10.19 -11.78
CA ARG A 176 7.20 9.02 -12.43
C ARG A 176 6.21 8.48 -13.46
N MET A 177 6.46 8.72 -14.74
CA MET A 177 5.68 8.10 -15.81
C MET A 177 6.31 6.75 -16.15
N MET A 178 5.63 5.65 -15.81
CA MET A 178 6.03 4.31 -16.28
C MET A 178 5.49 4.10 -17.70
N ARG A 179 6.36 3.71 -18.62
CA ARG A 179 5.96 3.13 -19.90
C ARG A 179 6.43 1.68 -19.93
N CYS A 180 5.49 0.74 -19.93
CA CYS A 180 5.76 -0.62 -20.38
C CYS A 180 5.87 -0.58 -21.91
N LYS A 181 6.99 -1.04 -22.49
CA LYS A 181 7.02 -1.35 -23.92
C LYS A 181 6.25 -2.66 -24.08
N ALA A 182 5.19 -2.60 -24.89
CA ALA A 182 4.48 -3.78 -25.41
C ALA A 182 5.38 -4.54 -26.40
#